data_AF-A0A1F2YMV9-F1
#
_entry.id   AF-A0A1F2YMV9-F1
#
_cell.length_a   1.000
_cell.length_b   1.000
_cell.length_c   1.000
_cell.angle_alpha   90.00
_cell.angle_beta   90.00
_cell.angle_gamma   90.00
#
_symmetry.space_group_name_H-M   'P 1'
#
loop_
_entity.id
_entity.type
_entity.pdbx_description
1 polymer ?
#
loop_
_entity_poly.entity_id
_entity_poly.type
_entity_poly.pdbx_seq_one_letter_code
_entity_poly.pdbx_strand_id
1 'polypeptide(L)'
;MAAAARGEAVVAVGPQPTPLLSSSLKCLKEIASGLDYGTYKARRDAILCQPVSPVEIAAGREYIAAVRAMNPPADGRTIISWLVRVHYLTLPPKDSSPDENKLRFAALADELQAWPGEAVRNVLTEWPRANRFFPLLAELKEKLDEATYAMRSQLRAIVEIIDSWEKFSR
;
A
#
# COMPACT_ATOMS: atom_id res chain seq x y z
N MET A 1 36.05 -2.48 -22.56
CA MET A 1 35.43 -3.21 -21.43
C MET A 1 35.31 -2.21 -20.29
N ALA A 2 34.17 -1.87 -19.68
CA ALA A 2 32.85 -2.47 -19.67
C ALA A 2 31.80 -1.33 -19.63
N ALA A 3 30.68 -1.50 -20.33
CA ALA A 3 29.54 -0.61 -20.26
C ALA A 3 28.79 -0.87 -18.94
N ALA A 4 28.58 0.17 -18.15
CA ALA A 4 27.76 0.13 -16.96
C ALA A 4 26.30 -0.15 -17.37
N ALA A 5 25.85 -1.37 -17.09
CA ALA A 5 24.43 -1.71 -17.18
C ALA A 5 23.67 -0.85 -16.17
N ARG A 6 22.89 0.10 -16.69
CA ARG A 6 21.84 0.78 -15.93
C ARG A 6 20.87 -0.31 -15.47
N GLY A 7 20.82 -0.57 -14.17
CA GLY A 7 19.75 -1.32 -13.56
C GLY A 7 18.47 -0.49 -13.64
N GLU A 8 17.79 -0.55 -14.78
CA GLU A 8 16.36 -0.25 -14.82
C GLU A 8 15.69 -1.22 -13.85
N ALA A 9 15.14 -0.67 -12.77
CA ALA A 9 14.24 -1.40 -11.90
C ALA A 9 13.14 -1.97 -12.78
N VAL A 10 13.16 -3.29 -12.99
CA VAL A 10 12.07 -4.01 -13.63
C VAL A 10 10.88 -3.88 -12.68
N VAL A 11 10.08 -2.84 -12.89
CA VAL A 11 8.77 -2.72 -12.28
C VAL A 11 8.00 -3.91 -12.81
N ALA A 12 7.74 -4.90 -11.94
CA ALA A 12 6.91 -6.04 -12.29
C ALA A 12 5.63 -5.50 -12.94
N VAL A 13 5.42 -5.85 -14.22
CA VAL A 13 4.21 -5.47 -14.96
C VAL A 13 3.08 -6.27 -14.34
N GLY A 14 2.44 -5.68 -13.33
CA GLY A 14 1.20 -6.19 -12.79
C GLY A 14 0.13 -6.30 -13.89
N PRO A 15 -0.94 -7.07 -13.66
CA PRO A 15 -1.99 -7.18 -14.65
C PRO A 15 -2.53 -5.79 -15.01
N GLN A 16 -2.66 -5.55 -16.31
CA GLN A 16 -3.21 -4.30 -16.82
C GLN A 16 -4.68 -4.21 -16.39
N PRO A 17 -5.13 -3.06 -15.84
CA PRO A 17 -6.55 -2.84 -15.62
C PRO A 17 -7.29 -2.89 -16.97
N THR A 18 -8.56 -3.31 -16.96
CA THR A 18 -9.37 -3.26 -18.19
C THR A 18 -9.44 -1.84 -18.74
N PRO A 19 -9.66 -1.65 -20.05
CA PRO A 19 -9.71 -0.32 -20.66
C PRO A 19 -10.72 0.61 -19.98
N LEU A 20 -11.86 0.07 -19.54
CA LEU A 20 -12.90 0.83 -18.82
C LEU A 20 -12.46 1.20 -17.41
N LEU A 21 -11.89 0.27 -16.63
CA LEU A 21 -11.37 0.57 -15.31
C LEU A 21 -10.22 1.59 -15.37
N SER A 22 -9.32 1.43 -16.35
CA SER A 22 -8.23 2.36 -16.62
C SER A 22 -8.74 3.77 -16.97
N SER A 23 -9.73 3.86 -17.86
CA SER A 23 -10.34 5.12 -18.26
C SER A 23 -11.05 5.81 -17.09
N SER A 24 -11.83 5.07 -16.31
CA SER A 24 -12.53 5.56 -15.12
C SER A 24 -11.56 6.07 -14.05
N LEU A 25 -10.48 5.33 -13.78
CA LEU A 25 -9.44 5.76 -12.85
C LEU A 25 -8.71 7.01 -13.32
N LYS A 26 -8.38 7.09 -14.63
CA LYS A 26 -7.75 8.25 -15.23
C LYS A 26 -8.65 9.48 -15.09
N CYS A 27 -9.94 9.35 -15.44
CA CYS A 27 -10.92 10.42 -15.28
C CYS A 27 -11.05 10.86 -13.81
N LEU A 28 -11.13 9.93 -12.84
CA LEU A 28 -11.19 10.29 -11.42
C LEU A 28 -9.96 11.07 -10.93
N LYS A 29 -8.76 10.67 -11.38
CA LYS A 29 -7.51 11.40 -11.04
C LYS A 29 -7.50 12.81 -11.63
N GLU A 30 -7.92 12.96 -12.90
CA GLU A 30 -8.03 14.27 -13.55
C GLU A 30 -9.06 15.17 -12.84
N ILE A 31 -10.22 14.62 -12.48
CA ILE A 31 -11.28 15.33 -11.75
C ILE A 31 -10.79 15.81 -10.38
N ALA A 32 -10.09 14.96 -9.62
CA ALA A 32 -9.55 15.31 -8.31
C ALA A 32 -8.51 16.45 -8.34
N SER A 33 -7.86 16.66 -9.49
CA SER A 33 -6.73 17.59 -9.62
C SER A 33 -7.10 19.05 -9.95
N GLY A 34 -8.37 19.38 -10.24
CA GLY A 34 -8.69 20.70 -10.76
C GLY A 34 -10.14 21.18 -10.66
N LEU A 35 -10.98 20.57 -9.82
CA LEU A 35 -12.40 20.91 -9.71
C LEU A 35 -12.79 21.34 -8.29
N ASP A 36 -13.76 22.26 -8.19
CA ASP A 36 -14.47 22.49 -6.94
C ASP A 36 -15.26 21.24 -6.54
N TYR A 37 -15.55 21.10 -5.24
CA TYR A 37 -16.17 19.90 -4.69
C TYR A 37 -17.52 19.52 -5.35
N GLY A 38 -18.33 20.51 -5.75
CA GLY A 38 -19.61 20.29 -6.40
C GLY A 38 -19.45 19.66 -7.79
N THR A 39 -18.55 20.22 -8.59
CA THR A 39 -18.24 19.70 -9.93
C THR A 39 -17.50 18.37 -9.88
N TYR A 40 -16.61 18.19 -8.89
CA TYR A 40 -15.97 16.90 -8.59
C TYR A 40 -17.02 15.82 -8.35
N LYS A 41 -17.98 16.10 -7.45
CA LYS A 41 -19.03 15.14 -7.08
C LYS A 41 -19.90 14.76 -8.27
N ALA A 42 -20.38 15.73 -9.05
CA ALA A 42 -21.25 15.46 -10.19
C ALA A 42 -20.56 14.59 -11.25
N ARG A 43 -19.29 14.87 -11.58
CA ARG A 43 -18.52 14.07 -12.55
C ARG A 43 -18.14 12.69 -12.01
N ARG A 44 -17.80 12.59 -10.72
CA ARG A 44 -17.57 11.30 -10.05
C ARG A 44 -18.81 10.43 -10.12
N ASP A 45 -19.98 10.97 -9.75
CA ASP A 45 -21.24 10.22 -9.74
C ASP A 45 -21.62 9.76 -11.17
N ALA A 46 -21.34 10.57 -12.20
CA ALA A 46 -21.54 10.16 -13.59
C ALA A 46 -20.67 8.96 -14.02
N ILE A 47 -19.45 8.82 -13.49
CA ILE A 47 -18.57 7.66 -13.75
C ILE A 47 -19.08 6.43 -12.99
N LEU A 48 -19.51 6.61 -11.75
CA LEU A 48 -20.00 5.53 -10.89
C LEU A 48 -21.34 4.95 -11.36
N CYS A 49 -22.15 5.73 -12.08
CA CYS A 49 -23.45 5.32 -12.61
C CYS A 49 -23.41 4.73 -14.04
N GLN A 50 -22.24 4.50 -14.63
CA GLN A 50 -22.16 3.91 -15.97
C GLN A 50 -22.65 2.45 -15.96
N PRO A 51 -23.44 2.01 -16.96
CA PRO A 51 -23.79 0.61 -17.10
C PRO A 51 -22.55 -0.19 -17.49
N VAL A 52 -22.15 -1.13 -16.64
CA VAL A 52 -20.96 -1.95 -16.82
C VAL A 52 -21.32 -3.42 -16.86
N SER A 53 -20.65 -4.18 -17.74
CA SER A 53 -20.91 -5.61 -17.88
C SER A 53 -20.40 -6.41 -16.67
N PRO A 54 -21.02 -7.55 -16.32
CA PRO A 54 -20.52 -8.43 -15.26
C PRO A 54 -19.07 -8.89 -15.46
N VAL A 55 -18.62 -8.99 -16.71
CA VAL A 55 -17.24 -9.38 -17.08
C VAL A 55 -16.23 -8.33 -16.61
N GLU A 56 -16.56 -7.04 -16.73
CA GLU A 56 -15.72 -5.94 -16.28
C GLU A 56 -15.63 -5.87 -14.75
N ILE A 57 -16.73 -6.18 -14.06
CA ILE A 57 -16.76 -6.29 -12.59
C ILE A 57 -15.83 -7.43 -12.12
N ALA A 58 -15.91 -8.60 -12.78
CA ALA A 58 -15.04 -9.73 -12.50
C ALA A 58 -13.56 -9.38 -12.73
N ALA A 59 -13.24 -8.75 -13.86
CA ALA A 59 -11.88 -8.31 -14.18
C ALA A 59 -11.34 -7.26 -13.19
N GLY A 60 -12.19 -6.36 -12.70
CA GLY A 60 -11.83 -5.43 -11.62
C GLY A 60 -11.49 -6.14 -10.31
N ARG A 61 -12.22 -7.19 -9.95
CA ARG A 61 -11.94 -8.03 -8.77
C ARG A 61 -10.62 -8.80 -8.94
N GLU A 62 -10.37 -9.35 -10.11
CA GLU A 62 -9.09 -10.01 -10.44
C GLU A 62 -7.92 -9.04 -10.35
N TYR A 63 -8.08 -7.81 -10.83
CA TYR A 63 -7.08 -6.76 -10.69
C TYR A 63 -6.77 -6.45 -9.21
N ILE A 64 -7.79 -6.28 -8.36
CA ILE A 64 -7.59 -6.07 -6.91
C ILE A 64 -6.83 -7.25 -6.30
N ALA A 65 -7.24 -8.49 -6.62
CA ALA A 65 -6.61 -9.69 -6.09
C ALA A 65 -5.13 -9.77 -6.49
N ALA A 66 -4.82 -9.45 -7.75
CA ALA A 66 -3.45 -9.46 -8.24
C ALA A 66 -2.59 -8.35 -7.64
N VAL A 67 -3.12 -7.13 -7.47
CA VAL A 67 -2.38 -6.06 -6.79
C VAL A 67 -2.05 -6.44 -5.35
N ARG A 68 -2.99 -7.09 -4.64
CA ARG A 68 -2.73 -7.63 -3.30
C ARG A 68 -1.69 -8.77 -3.32
N ALA A 69 -1.77 -9.65 -4.32
CA ALA A 69 -0.82 -10.76 -4.46
C ALA A 69 0.61 -10.30 -4.80
N MET A 70 0.76 -9.19 -5.52
CA MET A 70 2.07 -8.55 -5.76
C MET A 70 2.63 -7.84 -4.53
N ASN A 71 1.78 -7.51 -3.55
CA ASN A 71 2.14 -6.78 -2.35
C ASN A 71 1.79 -7.58 -1.08
N PRO A 72 2.28 -8.83 -0.94
CA PRO A 72 1.92 -9.67 0.18
C PRO A 72 2.53 -9.12 1.49
N PRO A 73 1.89 -9.34 2.64
CA PRO A 73 2.52 -9.06 3.92
C PRO A 73 3.72 -9.99 4.14
N ALA A 74 4.73 -9.49 4.85
CA ALA A 74 5.84 -10.34 5.30
C ALA A 74 5.38 -11.22 6.46
N ASP A 75 5.98 -12.40 6.62
CA ASP A 75 5.73 -13.24 7.79
C ASP A 75 6.28 -12.59 9.07
N GLY A 76 5.67 -12.91 10.21
CA GLY A 76 6.05 -12.32 11.50
C GLY A 76 7.51 -12.55 11.88
N ARG A 77 8.10 -13.70 11.53
CA ARG A 77 9.49 -14.02 11.85
C ARG A 77 10.45 -13.12 11.07
N THR A 78 10.16 -12.89 9.79
CA THR A 78 10.89 -11.94 8.96
C THR A 78 10.79 -10.52 9.51
N ILE A 79 9.60 -10.06 9.91
CA ILE A 79 9.42 -8.72 10.50
C ILE A 79 10.20 -8.58 11.82
N ILE A 80 10.15 -9.60 12.70
CA ILE A 80 10.93 -9.63 13.94
C ILE A 80 12.43 -9.49 13.64
N SER A 81 12.94 -10.17 12.60
CA SER A 81 14.36 -10.06 12.24
C SER A 81 14.76 -8.62 11.87
N TRP A 82 13.88 -7.89 11.19
CA TRP A 82 14.11 -6.48 10.85
C TRP A 82 14.02 -5.58 12.09
N LEU A 83 13.07 -5.83 12.99
CA LEU A 83 12.94 -5.11 14.26
C LEU A 83 14.16 -5.31 15.16
N VAL A 84 14.72 -6.53 15.22
CA VAL A 84 15.96 -6.81 15.96
C VAL A 84 17.12 -6.02 15.37
N ARG A 85 17.24 -5.94 14.04
CA ARG A 85 18.26 -5.11 13.38
C ARG A 85 18.10 -3.63 13.75
N VAL A 86 16.87 -3.10 13.70
CA VAL A 86 16.60 -1.71 14.08
C VAL A 86 16.97 -1.47 15.55
N HIS A 87 16.61 -2.39 16.44
CA HIS A 87 16.96 -2.33 17.86
C HIS A 87 18.46 -2.30 18.09
N TYR A 88 19.23 -3.09 17.34
CA TYR A 88 20.70 -3.09 17.44
C TYR A 88 21.34 -1.77 16.95
N LEU A 89 20.72 -1.11 15.98
CA LEU A 89 21.24 0.10 15.34
C LEU A 89 20.69 1.42 15.94
N THR A 90 19.76 1.33 16.90
CA THR A 90 19.14 2.49 17.55
C THR A 90 19.31 2.42 19.06
N LEU A 91 19.07 3.53 19.74
CA LEU A 91 19.07 3.54 21.19
C LEU A 91 17.85 2.75 21.71
N PRO A 92 18.07 1.71 22.53
CA PRO A 92 16.98 0.99 23.17
C PRO A 92 16.30 1.87 24.22
N PRO A 93 15.01 1.64 24.53
CA PRO A 93 14.36 2.31 25.65
C PRO A 93 15.08 2.00 26.98
N LYS A 94 15.07 2.97 27.90
CA LYS A 94 15.86 2.96 29.15
C LYS A 94 15.65 1.73 30.04
N ASP A 95 14.49 1.08 29.94
CA ASP A 95 14.08 -0.01 30.84
C ASP A 95 13.75 -1.33 30.10
N SER A 96 14.35 -1.57 28.94
CA SER A 96 14.02 -2.76 28.14
C SER A 96 14.83 -4.00 28.53
N SER A 97 14.19 -4.99 29.16
CA SER A 97 14.76 -6.33 29.33
C SER A 97 14.71 -7.15 28.02
N PRO A 98 15.55 -8.20 27.86
CA PRO A 98 15.51 -9.07 26.68
C PRO A 98 14.17 -9.76 26.45
N ASP A 99 13.45 -10.14 27.51
CA ASP A 99 12.17 -10.83 27.38
C ASP A 99 11.02 -9.87 27.05
N GLU A 100 11.02 -8.65 27.60
CA GLU A 100 10.09 -7.59 27.17
C GLU A 100 10.33 -7.19 25.71
N ASN A 101 11.60 -7.15 25.26
CA ASN A 101 11.92 -6.88 23.87
C ASN A 101 11.35 -7.96 22.93
N LYS A 102 11.39 -9.25 23.31
CA LYS A 102 10.78 -10.33 22.53
C LYS A 102 9.26 -10.13 22.39
N LEU A 103 8.58 -9.84 23.50
CA LEU A 103 7.12 -9.59 23.48
C LEU A 103 6.79 -8.34 22.67
N ARG A 104 7.57 -7.27 22.82
CA ARG A 104 7.41 -6.04 22.03
C ARG A 104 7.59 -6.29 20.55
N PHE A 105 8.60 -7.04 20.13
CA PHE A 105 8.82 -7.34 18.71
C PHE A 105 7.74 -8.24 18.13
N ALA A 106 7.23 -9.20 18.90
CA ALA A 106 6.10 -10.01 18.48
C ALA A 106 4.85 -9.15 18.26
N ALA A 107 4.49 -8.31 19.23
CA ALA A 107 3.33 -7.41 19.13
C ALA A 107 3.46 -6.42 17.96
N LEU A 108 4.65 -5.84 17.75
CA LEU A 108 4.90 -4.98 16.59
C LEU A 108 4.82 -5.75 15.28
N ALA A 109 5.34 -6.98 15.22
CA ALA A 109 5.28 -7.79 14.01
C ALA A 109 3.84 -8.13 13.62
N ASP A 110 2.98 -8.46 14.58
CA ASP A 110 1.56 -8.73 14.34
C ASP A 110 0.84 -7.48 13.78
N GLU A 111 1.11 -6.30 14.33
CA GLU A 111 0.55 -5.05 13.81
C GLU A 111 1.06 -4.76 12.38
N LEU A 112 2.36 -4.93 12.14
CA LEU A 112 3.00 -4.59 10.85
C LEU A 112 2.59 -5.50 9.70
N GLN A 113 2.02 -6.68 9.97
CA GLN A 113 1.45 -7.56 8.93
C GLN A 113 0.26 -6.93 8.18
N ALA A 114 -0.31 -5.84 8.66
CA ALA A 114 -1.36 -5.12 7.94
C ALA A 114 -0.84 -4.36 6.68
N TRP A 115 0.48 -4.25 6.49
CA TRP A 115 1.10 -3.57 5.35
C TRP A 115 1.88 -4.55 4.44
N PRO A 116 2.14 -4.18 3.18
CA PRO A 116 3.01 -4.94 2.29
C PRO A 116 4.40 -5.15 2.92
N GLY A 117 4.92 -6.37 2.84
CA GLY A 117 6.20 -6.73 3.44
C GLY A 117 7.37 -5.90 2.93
N GLU A 118 7.35 -5.51 1.64
CA GLU A 118 8.36 -4.64 1.05
C GLU A 118 8.34 -3.21 1.63
N ALA A 119 7.14 -2.65 1.86
CA ALA A 119 7.00 -1.35 2.50
C ALA A 119 7.53 -1.38 3.94
N VAL A 120 7.19 -2.43 4.70
CA VAL A 120 7.71 -2.66 6.06
C VAL A 120 9.23 -2.78 6.06
N ARG A 121 9.78 -3.57 5.14
CA ARG A 121 11.23 -3.73 4.97
C ARG A 121 11.91 -2.38 4.73
N ASN A 122 11.40 -1.58 3.79
CA ASN A 122 12.01 -0.31 3.40
C ASN A 122 11.97 0.70 4.56
N VAL A 123 10.82 0.86 5.21
CA VAL A 123 10.68 1.76 6.37
C VAL A 123 11.63 1.36 7.51
N LEU A 124 11.66 0.08 7.89
CA LEU A 124 12.56 -0.39 8.95
C LEU A 124 14.04 -0.35 8.54
N THR A 125 14.35 -0.51 7.25
CA THR A 125 15.74 -0.47 6.78
C THR A 125 16.33 0.93 6.82
N GLU A 126 15.54 1.93 6.45
CA GLU A 126 15.93 3.34 6.45
C GLU A 126 15.84 3.98 7.84
N TRP A 127 15.06 3.41 8.76
CA TRP A 127 14.84 3.98 10.09
C TRP A 127 16.10 4.41 10.83
N PRO A 128 17.15 3.57 10.98
CA PRO A 128 18.35 3.95 11.74
C PRO A 128 19.19 5.05 11.07
N ARG A 129 18.93 5.35 9.79
CA ARG A 129 19.60 6.45 9.07
C ARG A 129 18.94 7.79 9.35
N ALA A 130 17.63 7.79 9.59
CA ALA A 130 16.84 8.99 9.85
C ALA A 130 16.66 9.26 11.35
N ASN A 131 16.65 8.21 12.18
CA ASN A 131 16.25 8.29 13.58
C ASN A 131 17.25 7.58 14.50
N ARG A 132 17.55 8.23 15.64
CA ARG A 132 18.44 7.68 16.67
C ARG A 132 17.73 6.72 17.63
N PHE A 133 16.42 6.88 17.82
CA PHE A 133 15.62 6.11 18.76
C PHE A 133 14.90 4.95 18.08
N PHE A 134 14.64 3.89 18.86
CA PHE A 134 13.80 2.79 18.41
C PHE A 134 12.38 3.30 18.07
N PRO A 135 11.78 2.89 16.93
CA PRO A 135 10.50 3.41 16.47
C PRO A 135 9.35 3.14 17.43
N LEU A 136 8.45 4.10 17.57
CA LEU A 136 7.13 3.89 18.13
C LEU A 136 6.18 3.33 17.06
N LEU A 137 5.17 2.56 17.49
CA LEU A 137 4.16 2.01 16.58
C LEU A 137 3.45 3.11 15.77
N ALA A 138 3.12 4.24 16.40
CA ALA A 138 2.45 5.35 15.73
C ALA A 138 3.29 5.92 14.56
N GLU A 139 4.60 6.07 14.77
CA GLU A 139 5.49 6.60 13.74
C GLU A 139 5.69 5.59 12.59
N LEU A 140 5.75 4.29 12.91
CA LEU A 140 5.77 3.24 11.88
C LEU A 140 4.49 3.27 11.05
N LYS A 141 3.33 3.37 11.70
CA LYS A 141 2.04 3.45 10.99
C LYS A 141 1.99 4.66 10.06
N GLU A 142 2.40 5.83 10.54
CA GLU A 142 2.47 7.05 9.71
C GLU A 142 3.39 6.85 8.50
N LYS A 143 4.62 6.38 8.69
CA LYS A 143 5.57 6.17 7.59
C LYS A 143 5.12 5.11 6.61
N LEU A 144 4.45 4.06 7.09
CA LEU A 144 3.91 2.99 6.24
C LEU A 144 2.67 3.45 5.48
N ASP A 145 1.82 4.27 6.08
CA ASP A 145 0.68 4.87 5.41
C ASP A 145 1.14 5.86 4.34
N GLU A 146 2.16 6.67 4.60
CA GLU A 146 2.82 7.51 3.58
C GLU A 146 3.37 6.66 2.42
N ALA A 147 4.15 5.62 2.74
CA ALA A 147 4.79 4.75 1.73
C ALA A 147 3.79 3.97 0.87
N THR A 148 2.61 3.65 1.43
CA THR A 148 1.58 2.86 0.75
C THR A 148 0.39 3.68 0.27
N TYR A 149 0.38 4.99 0.51
CA TYR A 149 -0.75 5.88 0.23
C TYR A 149 -1.24 5.76 -1.20
N ALA A 150 -0.34 5.89 -2.18
CA ALA A 150 -0.70 5.86 -3.60
C ALA A 150 -1.39 4.55 -3.99
N MET A 151 -0.85 3.40 -3.55
CA MET A 151 -1.42 2.09 -3.81
C MET A 151 -2.77 1.90 -3.11
N ARG A 152 -2.86 2.21 -1.81
CA ARG A 152 -4.09 2.03 -1.02
C ARG A 152 -5.21 2.95 -1.48
N SER A 153 -4.87 4.18 -1.85
CA SER A 153 -5.80 5.15 -2.44
C SER A 153 -6.34 4.65 -3.78
N GLN A 154 -5.47 4.14 -4.66
CA GLN A 154 -5.90 3.55 -5.92
C GLN A 154 -6.79 2.32 -5.71
N LEU A 155 -6.41 1.39 -4.82
CA LEU A 155 -7.23 0.22 -4.51
C LEU A 155 -8.59 0.60 -3.95
N ARG A 156 -8.65 1.60 -3.07
CA ARG A 156 -9.90 2.12 -2.53
C ARG A 156 -10.80 2.69 -3.63
N ALA A 157 -10.25 3.51 -4.52
CA ALA A 157 -11.02 4.06 -5.64
C ALA A 157 -11.58 2.95 -6.55
N ILE A 158 -10.80 1.90 -6.81
CA ILE A 158 -11.24 0.75 -7.60
C ILE A 158 -12.38 -0.01 -6.90
N VAL A 159 -12.25 -0.25 -5.59
CA VAL A 159 -13.32 -0.89 -4.80
C VAL A 159 -14.59 -0.04 -4.83
N GLU A 160 -14.49 1.27 -4.63
CA GLU A 160 -15.64 2.17 -4.69
C GLU A 160 -16.32 2.15 -6.08
N ILE A 161 -15.53 2.08 -7.16
CA ILE A 161 -16.05 1.94 -8.53
C ILE A 161 -16.81 0.62 -8.69
N ILE A 162 -16.19 -0.50 -8.32
CA ILE A 162 -16.76 -1.85 -8.46
C ILE A 162 -18.04 -1.98 -7.63
N ASP A 163 -18.02 -1.56 -6.36
CA ASP A 163 -19.18 -1.58 -5.48
C ASP A 163 -20.33 -0.71 -6.02
N SER A 164 -20.02 0.38 -6.72
CA SER A 164 -21.04 1.21 -7.37
C SER A 164 -21.64 0.49 -8.58
N TRP A 165 -20.81 -0.08 -9.45
CA TRP A 165 -21.28 -0.83 -10.61
C TRP A 165 -22.16 -2.03 -10.23
N GLU A 166 -21.82 -2.73 -9.14
CA GLU A 166 -22.63 -3.84 -8.64
C GLU A 166 -24.00 -3.41 -8.10
N LYS A 167 -24.13 -2.18 -7.60
CA LYS A 167 -25.42 -1.62 -7.18
C LYS A 167 -26.31 -1.27 -8.37
N PHE A 168 -25.74 -0.86 -9.50
CA PHE A 168 -26.48 -0.49 -10.71
C PHE A 168 -26.76 -1.68 -11.64
N SER A 169 -26.09 -2.81 -11.45
CA SER A 169 -26.34 -4.04 -12.23
C SER A 169 -27.39 -4.98 -11.62
N ARG A 170 -27.98 -4.62 -10.47
CA ARG A 170 -29.06 -5.36 -9.79
C ARG A 170 -30.39 -4.66 -10.00
#